data_AF-A0ABC9YHM3-F1
#
_entry.id   AF-A0ABC9YHM3-F1
#
_cell.length_a   1.000
_cell.length_b   1.000
_cell.length_c   1.000
_cell.angle_alpha   90.00
_cell.angle_beta   90.00
_cell.angle_gamma   90.00
#
_symmetry.space_group_name_H-M   'P 1'
#
loop_
_entity.id
_entity.type
_entity.pdbx_description
1 polymer ?
#
loop_
_entity_poly.entity_id
_entity_poly.type
_entity_poly.pdbx_seq_one_letter_code
_entity_poly.pdbx_strand_id
1 'polypeptide(L)'
;MLELQYELESKAAKWYATIDIANAFFSIPLAAECRPQFAFTWRDVQYTWNRLPQGWKHSPTICHGLIQNALEQGEAPEHLQYIDDIIVWGTSAEEVSEKGKKIIQILLKSGFTIKKRQVKGPAQDIQFLGVKWQDGHHQIPMDVINSSHVSTNRVA
;
A
#
# COMPACT_ATOMS: atom_id res chain seq x y z
N MET A 1 -9.64 8.47 -5.55
CA MET A 1 -9.94 7.80 -6.84
C MET A 1 -9.95 8.80 -7.99
N LEU A 2 -10.70 9.91 -7.91
CA LEU A 2 -10.70 10.97 -8.95
C LEU A 2 -9.31 11.60 -9.19
N GLU A 3 -8.53 11.81 -8.13
CA GLU A 3 -7.15 12.35 -8.21
C GLU A 3 -6.19 11.37 -8.91
N LEU A 4 -6.35 10.08 -8.60
CA LEU A 4 -5.60 8.96 -9.18
C LEU A 4 -5.85 8.84 -10.69
N GLN A 5 -7.11 9.06 -11.08
CA GLN A 5 -7.53 9.08 -12.47
C GLN A 5 -6.94 10.29 -13.20
N TYR A 6 -7.07 11.49 -12.64
CA TYR A 6 -6.53 12.71 -13.23
C TYR A 6 -5.02 12.63 -13.45
N GLU A 7 -4.26 12.18 -12.45
CA GLU A 7 -2.80 12.11 -12.50
C GLU A 7 -2.29 11.12 -13.56
N LEU A 8 -2.92 9.95 -13.67
CA LEU A 8 -2.48 8.91 -14.59
C LEU A 8 -2.95 9.17 -16.04
N GLU A 9 -4.14 9.75 -16.23
CA GLU A 9 -4.68 10.09 -17.56
C GLU A 9 -4.04 11.36 -18.15
N SER A 10 -3.71 12.35 -17.32
CA SER A 10 -3.19 13.64 -17.81
C SER A 10 -1.71 13.63 -18.22
N LYS A 11 -0.91 12.68 -17.73
CA LYS A 11 0.56 12.69 -17.87
C LYS A 11 1.12 11.80 -18.98
N ALA A 12 0.26 11.30 -19.87
CA ALA A 12 0.65 10.38 -20.96
C ALA A 12 1.51 9.19 -20.47
N ALA A 13 1.20 8.70 -19.26
CA ALA A 13 1.90 7.58 -18.66
C ALA A 13 1.71 6.31 -19.52
N LYS A 14 2.82 5.64 -19.83
CA LYS A 14 2.84 4.40 -20.63
C LYS A 14 3.37 3.21 -19.85
N TRP A 15 4.10 3.48 -18.78
CA TRP A 15 4.74 2.49 -17.93
C TRP A 15 4.38 2.75 -16.49
N TYR A 16 4.19 1.66 -15.74
CA TYR A 16 3.78 1.68 -14.36
C TYR A 16 4.55 0.64 -13.56
N ALA A 17 4.79 0.92 -12.29
CA ALA A 17 5.20 -0.11 -11.34
C ALA A 17 4.43 0.08 -10.04
N THR A 18 4.09 -1.03 -9.39
CA THR A 18 3.47 -1.02 -8.06
C THR A 18 4.43 -1.59 -7.04
N ILE A 19 4.39 -1.03 -5.83
CA ILE A 19 5.19 -1.43 -4.69
C ILE A 19 4.22 -1.72 -3.55
N ASP A 20 4.20 -2.96 -3.11
CA ASP A 20 3.45 -3.41 -1.93
C ASP A 20 4.40 -3.48 -0.73
N ILE A 21 4.09 -2.76 0.35
CA ILE A 21 4.90 -2.75 1.57
C ILE A 21 4.46 -3.91 2.46
N ALA A 22 5.15 -5.06 2.36
CA ALA A 22 4.89 -6.21 3.21
C ALA A 22 4.82 -5.86 4.68
N ASN A 23 3.74 -6.31 5.33
CA ASN A 23 3.60 -6.24 6.79
C ASN A 23 3.78 -4.79 7.30
N ALA A 24 3.32 -3.79 6.55
CA ALA A 24 3.52 -2.37 6.89
C ALA A 24 3.06 -2.07 8.32
N PHE A 25 1.89 -2.58 8.73
CA PHE A 25 1.41 -2.46 10.12
C PHE A 25 2.39 -3.08 11.13
N PHE A 26 2.88 -4.29 10.88
CA PHE A 26 3.80 -4.95 11.80
C PHE A 26 5.22 -4.35 11.81
N SER A 27 5.53 -3.46 10.88
CA SER A 27 6.76 -2.66 10.91
C SER A 27 6.67 -1.51 11.93
N ILE A 28 5.46 -1.12 12.35
CA ILE A 28 5.24 0.03 13.22
C ILE A 28 5.23 -0.43 14.70
N PRO A 29 6.15 0.06 15.54
CA PRO A 29 6.16 -0.28 16.96
C PRO A 29 4.96 0.28 17.70
N LEU A 30 4.36 -0.55 18.56
CA LEU A 30 3.32 -0.10 19.48
C LEU A 30 3.96 0.38 20.79
N ALA A 31 3.62 1.60 21.19
CA ALA A 31 4.03 2.19 22.46
C ALA A 31 3.66 1.26 23.62
N ALA A 32 4.55 1.12 24.61
CA ALA A 32 4.42 0.12 25.67
C ALA A 32 3.13 0.32 26.50
N GLU A 33 2.79 1.57 26.75
CA GLU A 33 1.59 2.06 27.43
C GLU A 33 0.29 1.71 26.68
N CYS A 34 0.35 1.53 25.35
CA CYS A 34 -0.81 1.17 24.53
C CYS A 34 -1.05 -0.34 24.47
N ARG A 35 -0.02 -1.17 24.70
CA ARG A 35 -0.12 -2.63 24.54
C ARG A 35 -1.26 -3.27 25.35
N PRO A 36 -1.52 -2.90 26.61
CA PRO A 36 -2.64 -3.49 27.36
C PRO A 36 -4.01 -3.34 26.68
N GLN A 37 -4.22 -2.28 25.87
CA GLN A 37 -5.48 -2.04 25.16
C GLN A 37 -5.75 -3.04 24.02
N PHE A 38 -4.71 -3.72 23.55
CA PHE A 38 -4.79 -4.71 22.48
C PHE A 38 -4.59 -6.14 22.99
N ALA A 39 -4.82 -6.37 24.29
CA ALA A 39 -4.68 -7.69 24.87
C ALA A 39 -5.77 -8.65 24.37
N PHE A 40 -5.41 -9.93 24.21
CA PHE A 40 -6.33 -11.01 23.89
C PHE A 40 -5.93 -12.28 24.66
N THR A 41 -6.89 -13.16 24.90
CA THR A 41 -6.65 -14.40 25.67
C THR A 41 -6.67 -15.60 24.74
N TRP A 42 -5.65 -16.45 24.87
CA TRP A 42 -5.58 -17.74 24.18
C TRP A 42 -5.08 -18.83 25.13
N ARG A 43 -5.88 -19.90 25.29
CA ARG A 43 -5.59 -21.02 26.21
C ARG A 43 -5.18 -20.56 27.61
N ASP A 44 -6.02 -19.72 28.21
CA ASP A 44 -5.83 -19.15 29.55
C ASP A 44 -4.55 -18.30 29.73
N VAL A 45 -3.87 -17.94 28.63
CA VAL A 45 -2.72 -17.03 28.63
C VAL A 45 -3.11 -15.73 27.93
N GLN A 46 -2.79 -14.60 28.55
CA GLN A 46 -3.01 -13.28 27.95
C GLN A 46 -1.81 -12.89 27.09
N TYR A 47 -2.08 -12.49 25.87
CA TYR A 47 -1.13 -11.97 24.90
C TYR A 47 -1.46 -10.53 24.57
N THR A 48 -0.49 -9.82 24.01
CA THR A 48 -0.69 -8.50 23.43
C THR A 48 0.22 -8.30 22.23
N TRP A 49 -0.07 -7.27 21.44
CA TRP A 49 0.70 -6.87 20.29
C TRP A 49 1.88 -5.97 20.68
N ASN A 50 3.06 -6.22 20.12
CA ASN A 50 4.24 -5.34 20.21
C ASN A 50 4.34 -4.36 19.03
N ARG A 51 3.44 -4.51 18.06
CA ARG A 51 3.39 -3.79 16.79
C ARG A 51 1.94 -3.41 16.49
N LEU A 52 1.74 -2.48 15.57
CA LEU A 52 0.41 -2.03 15.18
C LEU A 52 -0.41 -3.24 14.65
N PRO A 53 -1.55 -3.59 15.29
CA PRO A 53 -2.31 -4.77 14.90
C PRO A 53 -3.15 -4.54 13.64
N GLN A 54 -3.32 -5.61 12.86
CA GLN A 54 -4.34 -5.67 11.82
C GLN A 54 -5.74 -5.74 12.44
N GLY A 55 -6.71 -5.08 11.81
CA GLY A 55 -8.11 -5.05 12.28
C GLY A 55 -8.47 -3.91 13.23
N TRP A 56 -7.49 -3.15 13.74
CA TRP A 56 -7.79 -1.92 14.46
C TRP A 56 -8.10 -0.78 13.48
N LYS A 57 -9.21 -0.08 13.74
CA LYS A 57 -9.79 0.92 12.82
C LYS A 57 -8.83 2.06 12.43
N HIS A 58 -7.87 2.39 13.28
CA HIS A 58 -6.91 3.48 13.04
C HIS A 58 -5.57 3.01 12.46
N SER A 59 -5.32 1.69 12.40
CA SER A 59 -4.08 1.17 11.83
C SER A 59 -3.83 1.65 10.39
N PRO A 60 -4.83 1.66 9.48
CA PRO A 60 -4.64 2.17 8.12
C PRO A 60 -4.18 3.62 8.07
N THR A 61 -4.83 4.51 8.84
CA THR A 61 -4.51 5.94 8.86
C THR A 61 -3.12 6.21 9.40
N ILE A 62 -2.74 5.55 10.51
CA ILE A 62 -1.41 5.68 11.11
C ILE A 62 -0.34 5.19 10.14
N CYS A 63 -0.56 4.04 9.52
CA CYS A 63 0.37 3.46 8.56
C CYS A 63 0.56 4.37 7.33
N HIS A 64 -0.55 4.83 6.76
CA HIS A 64 -0.54 5.75 5.62
C HIS A 64 0.28 7.01 5.94
N GLY A 65 0.00 7.67 7.06
CA GLY A 65 0.68 8.90 7.46
C GLY A 65 2.18 8.71 7.72
N LEU A 66 2.59 7.59 8.31
CA LEU A 66 4.02 7.30 8.53
C LEU A 66 4.77 7.04 7.23
N ILE A 67 4.17 6.29 6.30
CA ILE A 67 4.74 6.04 4.97
C ILE A 67 4.81 7.36 4.19
N GLN A 68 3.74 8.16 4.21
CA GLN A 68 3.70 9.46 3.54
C GLN A 68 4.80 10.38 4.03
N ASN A 69 4.96 10.53 5.36
CA ASN A 69 6.01 11.33 5.95
C ASN A 69 7.42 10.84 5.56
N ALA A 70 7.63 9.53 5.52
CA ALA A 70 8.90 8.97 5.05
C ALA A 70 9.19 9.33 3.59
N LEU A 71 8.18 9.26 2.72
CA LEU A 71 8.30 9.60 1.30
C LEU A 71 8.56 11.10 1.09
N GLU A 72 7.88 11.97 1.85
CA GLU A 72 8.09 13.41 1.83
C GLU A 72 9.50 13.79 2.28
N GLN A 73 9.97 13.27 3.42
CA GLN A 73 11.33 13.52 3.93
C GLN A 73 12.43 12.98 3.02
N GLY A 74 12.15 11.88 2.31
CA GLY A 74 13.08 11.26 1.37
C GLY A 74 13.08 11.90 -0.02
N GLU A 75 12.29 12.96 -0.25
CA GLU A 75 12.08 13.58 -1.56
C GLU A 75 11.69 12.53 -2.61
N ALA A 76 10.71 11.70 -2.27
CA ALA A 76 10.23 10.65 -3.16
C ALA A 76 9.84 11.26 -4.51
N PRO A 77 10.15 10.56 -5.62
CA PRO A 77 9.66 10.97 -6.92
C PRO A 77 8.13 10.94 -6.93
N GLU A 78 7.54 11.52 -7.96
CA GLU A 78 6.10 11.45 -8.18
C GLU A 78 5.56 10.02 -8.07
N HIS A 79 4.55 9.86 -7.21
CA HIS A 79 3.92 8.59 -6.87
C HIS A 79 2.52 8.84 -6.34
N LEU A 80 1.75 7.77 -6.24
CA LEU A 80 0.51 7.77 -5.48
C LEU A 80 0.54 6.64 -4.47
N GLN A 81 0.07 6.94 -3.27
CA GLN A 81 0.06 6.04 -2.13
C GLN A 81 -1.37 5.79 -1.67
N TYR A 82 -1.69 4.54 -1.38
CA TYR A 82 -2.89 4.13 -0.66
C TYR A 82 -2.51 3.14 0.43
N ILE A 83 -2.53 3.59 1.69
CA ILE A 83 -2.07 2.80 2.85
C ILE A 83 -0.64 2.27 2.60
N ASP A 84 -0.51 0.98 2.31
CA ASP A 84 0.72 0.21 2.06
C ASP A 84 0.99 -0.09 0.58
N ASP A 85 0.05 0.23 -0.30
CA ASP A 85 0.19 0.14 -1.76
C ASP A 85 0.69 1.46 -2.35
N ILE A 86 1.74 1.41 -3.17
CA ILE A 86 2.27 2.56 -3.90
C ILE A 86 2.29 2.25 -5.39
N ILE A 87 1.95 3.25 -6.21
CA ILE A 87 2.11 3.22 -7.67
C ILE A 87 3.02 4.36 -8.12
N VAL A 88 3.90 4.04 -9.07
CA VAL A 88 4.70 5.00 -9.83
C VAL A 88 4.44 4.84 -11.32
N TRP A 89 4.61 5.92 -12.07
CA TRP A 89 4.36 5.96 -13.51
C TRP A 89 5.41 6.77 -14.26
N GLY A 90 5.46 6.61 -15.58
CA GLY A 90 6.39 7.31 -16.44
C GLY A 90 6.19 6.98 -17.93
N THR A 91 7.08 7.53 -18.75
CA THR A 91 7.05 7.39 -20.21
C THR A 91 7.93 6.27 -20.74
N SER A 92 8.86 5.77 -19.91
CA SER A 92 9.75 4.63 -20.20
C SER A 92 9.83 3.65 -19.03
N ALA A 93 10.21 2.41 -19.31
CA ALA A 93 10.41 1.37 -18.29
C ALA A 93 11.57 1.72 -17.35
N GLU A 94 12.61 2.34 -17.88
CA GLU A 94 13.82 2.75 -17.18
C GLU A 94 13.50 3.83 -16.14
N GLU A 95 12.77 4.88 -16.54
CA GLU A 95 12.33 5.96 -15.64
C GLU A 95 11.54 5.38 -14.46
N VAL A 96 10.55 4.51 -14.73
CA VAL A 96 9.72 3.89 -13.71
C VAL A 96 10.53 2.98 -12.78
N SER A 97 11.50 2.24 -13.33
CA SER A 97 12.41 1.42 -12.55
C SER A 97 13.24 2.25 -11.57
N GLU A 98 13.74 3.40 -12.02
CA GLU A 98 14.53 4.32 -11.19
C GLU A 98 13.68 4.97 -10.10
N LYS A 99 12.47 5.44 -10.44
CA LYS A 99 11.51 5.95 -9.45
C LYS A 99 11.21 4.90 -8.38
N GLY A 100 10.92 3.67 -8.79
CA GLY A 100 10.65 2.56 -7.88
C GLY A 100 11.83 2.25 -6.96
N LYS A 101 13.06 2.20 -7.49
CA LYS A 101 14.28 2.01 -6.69
C LYS A 101 14.47 3.12 -5.66
N LYS A 102 14.24 4.39 -6.03
CA LYS A 102 14.36 5.53 -5.12
C LYS A 102 13.35 5.42 -3.97
N ILE A 103 12.08 5.11 -4.26
CA ILE A 103 11.06 4.90 -3.23
C ILE A 103 11.44 3.77 -2.27
N ILE A 104 11.89 2.63 -2.79
CA ILE A 104 12.32 1.49 -1.97
C ILE A 104 13.47 1.90 -1.05
N GLN A 105 14.45 2.64 -1.55
CA GLN A 105 15.57 3.12 -0.73
C GLN A 105 15.12 4.04 0.40
N ILE A 106 14.16 4.95 0.14
CA ILE A 106 13.59 5.84 1.15
C ILE A 106 12.89 5.02 2.24
N LEU A 107 12.01 4.11 1.86
CA LEU A 107 11.24 3.28 2.79
C LEU A 107 12.14 2.39 3.66
N LEU A 108 13.17 1.78 3.07
CA LEU A 108 14.16 0.98 3.80
C LEU A 108 14.95 1.84 4.81
N LYS A 109 15.35 3.05 4.44
CA LYS A 109 16.03 3.99 5.36
C LYS A 109 15.14 4.42 6.51
N SER A 110 13.84 4.54 6.28
CA SER A 110 12.83 4.87 7.31
C SER A 110 12.37 3.67 8.14
N GLY A 111 12.99 2.49 7.95
CA GLY A 111 12.74 1.30 8.77
C GLY A 111 11.56 0.42 8.32
N PHE A 112 10.95 0.69 7.17
CA PHE A 112 9.95 -0.19 6.58
C PHE A 112 10.61 -1.41 5.94
N THR A 113 9.92 -2.55 5.98
CA THR A 113 10.38 -3.79 5.33
C THR A 113 9.67 -3.97 4.00
N ILE A 114 10.43 -4.25 2.94
CA ILE A 114 9.90 -4.54 1.59
C ILE A 114 10.37 -5.94 1.18
N LYS A 115 9.46 -6.83 0.77
CA LYS A 115 9.88 -8.13 0.23
C LYS A 115 10.35 -7.95 -1.21
N LYS A 116 11.42 -8.66 -1.59
CA LYS A 116 12.00 -8.63 -2.95
C LYS A 116 11.00 -8.93 -4.09
N ARG A 117 9.88 -9.62 -3.81
CA ARG A 117 8.87 -10.03 -4.80
C ARG A 117 7.66 -9.08 -4.90
N GLN A 118 7.73 -7.89 -4.29
CA GLN A 118 6.58 -6.99 -4.18
C GLN A 118 6.61 -5.78 -5.12
N VAL A 119 7.67 -5.61 -5.89
CA VAL A 119 7.65 -4.69 -7.01
C VAL A 119 7.07 -5.43 -8.21
N LYS A 120 5.93 -4.98 -8.70
CA LYS A 120 5.36 -5.46 -9.97
C LYS A 120 5.62 -4.41 -11.03
N GLY A 121 6.15 -4.83 -12.17
CA GLY A 121 6.58 -3.93 -13.25
C GLY A 121 8.08 -3.60 -13.20
N PRO A 122 8.55 -2.66 -14.04
CA PRO A 122 7.76 -1.82 -14.95
C PRO A 122 6.94 -2.63 -15.95
N ALA A 123 5.69 -2.24 -16.16
CA ALA A 123 4.78 -2.85 -17.13
C ALA A 123 3.86 -1.79 -17.73
N GLN A 124 3.35 -2.03 -18.93
CA GLN A 124 2.38 -1.15 -19.59
C GLN A 124 0.94 -1.46 -19.15
N ASP A 125 0.71 -2.64 -18.58
CA ASP A 125 -0.52 -3.07 -17.95
C ASP A 125 -0.26 -3.46 -16.49
N ILE A 126 -1.06 -2.91 -15.56
CA ILE A 126 -0.98 -3.26 -14.14
C ILE A 126 -2.38 -3.35 -13.52
N GLN A 127 -2.46 -3.99 -12.36
CA GLN A 127 -3.63 -3.89 -11.49
C GLN A 127 -3.22 -3.20 -10.18
N PHE A 128 -3.92 -2.14 -9.83
CA PHE A 128 -3.70 -1.35 -8.62
C PHE A 128 -5.04 -1.05 -7.95
N LEU A 129 -5.17 -1.39 -6.67
CA LEU A 129 -6.42 -1.21 -5.88
C LEU A 129 -7.67 -1.81 -6.56
N GLY A 130 -7.52 -2.96 -7.22
CA GLY A 130 -8.61 -3.62 -7.93
C GLY A 130 -8.98 -2.99 -9.27
N VAL A 131 -8.29 -1.94 -9.71
CA VAL A 131 -8.47 -1.30 -11.02
C VAL A 131 -7.35 -1.72 -11.96
N LYS A 132 -7.69 -2.14 -13.18
CA LYS A 132 -6.72 -2.42 -14.23
C LYS A 132 -6.37 -1.12 -14.95
N TRP A 133 -5.08 -0.86 -15.16
CA TRP A 133 -4.55 0.29 -15.87
C TRP A 133 -3.78 -0.19 -17.11
N GLN A 134 -4.05 0.42 -18.26
CA GLN A 134 -3.39 0.09 -19.52
C GLN A 134 -3.46 1.29 -20.48
N ASP A 135 -2.30 1.74 -20.98
CA ASP A 135 -2.19 2.83 -21.98
C ASP A 135 -2.98 4.10 -21.60
N GLY A 136 -2.87 4.53 -20.34
CA GLY A 136 -3.62 5.68 -19.82
C GLY A 136 -5.11 5.43 -19.57
N HIS A 137 -5.65 4.27 -19.97
CA HIS A 137 -7.04 3.89 -19.67
C HIS A 137 -7.13 3.02 -18.43
N HIS A 138 -8.29 3.06 -17.78
CA HIS A 138 -8.58 2.23 -16.61
C HIS A 138 -9.91 1.50 -16.73
N GLN A 139 -9.98 0.30 -16.18
CA GLN A 139 -11.18 -0.52 -16.16
C GLN A 139 -11.29 -1.24 -14.81
N ILE A 140 -12.50 -1.22 -14.23
CA ILE A 140 -12.84 -2.12 -13.12
C ILE A 140 -13.10 -3.50 -13.72
N PRO A 141 -12.32 -4.54 -13.36
CA PRO A 141 -12.54 -5.89 -13.86
C PRO A 141 -13.94 -6.40 -13.48
N MET A 142 -14.65 -7.01 -14.45
CA MET A 142 -16.05 -7.44 -14.27
C MET A 142 -16.23 -8.53 -13.20
N ASP A 143 -15.19 -9.32 -12.96
CA ASP A 143 -15.13 -10.33 -11.89
C ASP A 143 -15.16 -9.72 -10.48
N VAL A 144 -14.65 -8.49 -10.31
CA VAL A 144 -14.77 -7.74 -9.03
C VAL A 144 -16.21 -7.30 -8.78
N ILE A 145 -16.92 -6.88 -9.84
CA ILE A 145 -18.30 -6.38 -9.75
C ILE A 145 -19.29 -7.53 -9.45
N ASN A 146 -19.06 -8.71 -10.02
CA ASN A 146 -19.94 -9.87 -9.86
C ASN A 146 -19.70 -10.68 -8.57
N SER A 147 -18.71 -10.31 -7.75
CA SER A 147 -18.42 -10.93 -6.45
C SER A 147 -19.42 -10.55 -5.34
N SER A 148 -20.58 -9.97 -5.66
CA SER A 148 -21.66 -9.65 -4.72
C SER A 148 -22.37 -10.91 -4.20
N HIS A 149 -21.65 -11.79 -3.53
CA HIS A 149 -22.16 -12.53 -2.39
C HIS A 149 -21.63 -11.83 -1.14
N VAL A 150 -22.35 -10.79 -0.73
CA VAL A 150 -22.20 -10.21 0.60
C VAL A 150 -22.51 -11.33 1.59
N SER A 151 -21.47 -11.97 2.12
CA SER A 151 -21.61 -12.87 3.27
C SER A 151 -22.02 -12.00 4.45
N THR A 152 -23.32 -11.98 4.74
CA THR A 152 -23.88 -11.37 5.92
C THR A 152 -23.41 -12.16 7.13
N ASN A 153 -22.23 -11.82 7.65
CA ASN A 153 -21.85 -12.20 9.01
C ASN A 153 -22.73 -11.39 9.97
N ARG A 154 -23.93 -11.90 10.26
CA ARG A 154 -24.66 -11.54 11.47
C ARG A 154 -23.84 -12.03 12.66
N VAL A 155 -23.34 -11.08 13.45
CA VAL A 155 -22.79 -11.35 14.76
C VAL A 155 -23.96 -11.77 15.66
N ALA A 156 -23.88 -12.97 16.23
CA ALA A 156 -24.69 -13.41 17.36
C ALA A 156 -23.86 -13.26 18.63
#